data_AF-A0A8J5FSB0-F1
#
_entry.id   AF-A0A8J5FSB0-F1
#
_cell.length_a   1.000
_cell.length_b   1.000
_cell.length_c   1.000
_cell.angle_alpha   90.00
_cell.angle_beta   90.00
_cell.angle_gamma   90.00
#
_symmetry.space_group_name_H-M   'P 1'
#
loop_
_entity.id
_entity.type
_entity.pdbx_description
1 polymer ?
#
loop_
_entity_poly.entity_id
_entity_poly.type
_entity_poly.pdbx_seq_one_letter_code
_entity_poly.pdbx_strand_id
1 'polypeptide(L)'
;MAARFGLAGGIPERRVRPIWDAIDSRQFKASLKLANGLLAKYPTSPYALALKALILERMGKPEEALGICLEAKELLHSNNSVHVDYLTLSTLQIVFQRLDHLELATLCYEHACVKYPNNLEIMIGLFNCYVRECSYVKQQQLAMKMYKLVGEERFLLWAVCSIQLQVVS
;
A
#
# COMPACT_ATOMS: atom_id res chain seq x y z
N MET A 1 -11.14 0.75 -9.35
CA MET A 1 -9.91 1.55 -9.43
C MET A 1 -9.04 0.87 -10.49
N ALA A 2 -9.07 1.37 -11.72
CA ALA A 2 -8.63 0.63 -12.90
C ALA A 2 -7.11 0.64 -13.04
N ALA A 3 -6.51 -0.55 -13.08
CA ALA A 3 -5.13 -0.78 -13.48
C ALA A 3 -4.87 -0.10 -14.83
N ARG A 4 -4.05 0.96 -14.85
CA ARG A 4 -3.84 1.79 -16.05
C ARG A 4 -3.20 1.04 -17.25
N PHE A 5 -2.83 -0.24 -17.12
CA PHE A 5 -2.31 -1.06 -18.22
C PHE A 5 -2.69 -2.56 -18.14
N GLY A 6 -3.76 -2.94 -17.43
CA GLY A 6 -4.07 -4.36 -17.20
C GLY A 6 -2.98 -5.10 -16.41
N LEU A 7 -2.17 -4.34 -15.66
CA LEU A 7 -1.15 -4.80 -14.73
C LEU A 7 -1.56 -4.40 -13.31
N ALA A 8 -1.41 -5.32 -12.36
CA ALA A 8 -1.61 -5.14 -10.94
C ALA A 8 -0.29 -5.46 -10.23
N GLY A 9 0.37 -4.47 -9.61
CA GLY A 9 1.67 -4.67 -8.98
C GLY A 9 2.78 -5.08 -9.95
N GLY A 10 2.71 -4.61 -11.20
CA GLY A 10 3.59 -5.05 -12.29
C GLY A 10 3.31 -6.45 -12.83
N ILE A 11 2.25 -7.12 -12.38
CA ILE A 11 1.85 -8.47 -12.81
C ILE A 11 0.60 -8.38 -13.69
N PRO A 12 0.47 -9.15 -14.79
CA PRO A 12 -0.75 -9.19 -15.58
C PRO A 12 -1.99 -9.48 -14.74
N GLU A 13 -3.00 -8.61 -14.82
CA GLU A 13 -4.20 -8.65 -13.99
C GLU A 13 -4.92 -9.99 -14.08
N ARG A 14 -4.95 -10.62 -15.28
CA ARG A 14 -5.49 -11.97 -15.49
C ARG A 14 -4.86 -13.07 -14.60
N ARG A 15 -3.63 -12.86 -14.12
CA ARG A 15 -2.94 -13.79 -13.20
C ARG A 15 -3.29 -13.52 -11.74
N VAL A 16 -3.64 -12.28 -11.42
CA VAL A 16 -3.96 -11.82 -10.07
C VAL A 16 -5.44 -12.04 -9.75
N ARG A 17 -6.33 -11.78 -10.72
CA ARG A 17 -7.79 -11.87 -10.56
C ARG A 17 -8.27 -13.19 -9.95
N PRO A 18 -7.79 -14.38 -10.36
CA PRO A 18 -8.20 -15.64 -9.73
C PRO A 18 -7.84 -15.74 -8.25
N ILE A 19 -6.78 -15.04 -7.80
CA ILE A 19 -6.39 -14.99 -6.39
C ILE A 19 -7.42 -14.17 -5.61
N TRP A 20 -7.79 -12.99 -6.12
CA TRP A 20 -8.84 -12.15 -5.51
C TRP A 20 -10.19 -12.85 -5.49
N ASP A 21 -10.61 -13.46 -6.61
CA ASP A 21 -11.87 -14.21 -6.68
C ASP A 21 -11.93 -15.31 -5.59
N ALA A 22 -10.80 -16.00 -5.35
CA ALA A 22 -10.69 -17.00 -4.30
C ALA A 22 -10.64 -16.40 -2.87
N ILE A 23 -10.00 -15.25 -2.68
CA ILE A 23 -10.00 -14.51 -1.40
C ILE A 23 -11.42 -14.06 -1.06
N ASP A 24 -12.13 -13.45 -2.02
CA ASP A 24 -13.48 -12.92 -1.85
C ASP A 24 -14.49 -14.05 -1.57
N SER A 25 -14.28 -15.21 -2.21
CA SER A 25 -15.04 -16.44 -1.94
C SER A 25 -14.62 -17.17 -0.67
N ARG A 26 -13.68 -16.61 0.12
CA ARG A 26 -13.12 -17.18 1.36
C ARG A 26 -12.46 -18.57 1.18
N GLN A 27 -12.01 -18.89 -0.03
CA GLN A 27 -11.32 -20.13 -0.34
C GLN A 27 -9.81 -20.02 -0.06
N PHE A 28 -9.42 -19.78 1.19
CA PHE A 28 -8.05 -19.36 1.53
C PHE A 28 -6.96 -20.40 1.22
N LYS A 29 -7.26 -21.70 1.34
CA LYS A 29 -6.30 -22.75 0.93
C LYS A 29 -6.04 -22.74 -0.57
N ALA A 30 -7.07 -22.49 -1.38
CA ALA A 30 -6.96 -22.40 -2.82
C ALA A 30 -6.24 -21.12 -3.25
N SER A 31 -6.60 -19.98 -2.65
CA SER A 31 -5.91 -18.71 -2.92
C SER A 31 -4.43 -18.78 -2.54
N LEU A 32 -4.07 -19.43 -1.43
CA LEU A 32 -2.67 -19.63 -1.05
C LEU A 32 -1.90 -20.45 -2.08
N LYS A 33 -2.50 -21.52 -2.62
CA LYS A 33 -1.90 -22.32 -3.70
C LYS A 33 -1.67 -21.46 -4.95
N LEU A 34 -2.64 -20.62 -5.33
CA LEU A 34 -2.50 -19.70 -6.46
C LEU A 34 -1.42 -18.64 -6.22
N ALA A 35 -1.37 -18.05 -5.03
CA ALA A 35 -0.35 -17.07 -4.64
C ALA A 35 1.07 -17.66 -4.65
N ASN A 36 1.26 -18.87 -4.14
CA ASN A 36 2.54 -19.58 -4.23
C ASN A 36 2.94 -19.86 -5.68
N GLY A 37 1.98 -20.26 -6.52
CA GLY A 37 2.22 -20.42 -7.96
C GLY A 37 2.56 -19.11 -8.68
N LEU A 38 2.05 -17.98 -8.19
CA LEU A 38 2.40 -16.66 -8.70
C LEU A 38 3.82 -16.27 -8.28
N LEU A 39 4.19 -16.47 -7.02
CA LEU A 39 5.53 -16.22 -6.49
C LEU A 39 6.61 -17.07 -7.16
N ALA A 40 6.30 -18.30 -7.56
CA ALA A 40 7.23 -19.11 -8.36
C ALA A 40 7.62 -18.46 -9.70
N LYS A 41 6.75 -17.59 -10.25
CA LYS A 41 7.00 -16.86 -11.52
C LYS A 41 7.51 -15.45 -11.29
N TYR A 42 7.15 -14.83 -10.17
CA TYR A 42 7.50 -13.47 -9.81
C TYR A 42 8.05 -13.42 -8.36
N PRO A 43 9.21 -14.06 -8.10
CA PRO A 43 9.70 -14.29 -6.73
C PRO A 43 10.06 -13.00 -6.00
N THR A 44 10.43 -11.95 -6.73
CA THR A 44 10.81 -10.65 -6.18
C THR A 44 9.69 -9.62 -6.28
N SER A 45 8.44 -10.04 -6.55
CA SER A 45 7.31 -9.11 -6.63
C SER A 45 6.77 -8.79 -5.23
N PRO A 46 6.86 -7.53 -4.78
CA PRO A 46 6.29 -7.14 -3.50
C PRO A 46 4.77 -7.31 -3.48
N TYR A 47 4.10 -7.17 -4.62
CA TYR A 47 2.66 -7.36 -4.72
C TYR A 47 2.25 -8.82 -4.52
N ALA A 48 2.97 -9.77 -5.13
CA ALA A 48 2.70 -11.19 -4.93
C ALA A 48 2.90 -11.62 -3.46
N LEU A 49 3.92 -11.05 -2.79
CA LEU A 49 4.13 -11.24 -1.35
C LEU A 49 3.01 -10.61 -0.53
N ALA A 50 2.59 -9.38 -0.86
CA ALA A 50 1.47 -8.72 -0.18
C ALA A 50 0.17 -9.54 -0.25
N LEU A 51 -0.13 -10.14 -1.40
CA LEU A 51 -1.28 -11.04 -1.55
C LEU A 51 -1.14 -12.29 -0.70
N LYS A 52 0.05 -12.91 -0.66
CA LYS A 52 0.31 -14.06 0.21
C LYS A 52 0.14 -13.70 1.68
N ALA A 53 0.68 -12.56 2.13
CA ALA A 53 0.53 -12.07 3.49
C ALA A 53 -0.94 -11.85 3.85
N LEU A 54 -1.72 -11.21 2.96
CA LEU A 54 -3.15 -11.02 3.14
C LEU A 54 -3.88 -12.36 3.32
N ILE A 55 -3.55 -13.37 2.51
CA ILE A 55 -4.17 -14.70 2.64
C ILE A 55 -3.80 -15.35 3.98
N LEU A 56 -2.53 -15.28 4.39
CA LEU A 56 -2.05 -15.84 5.66
C LEU A 56 -2.71 -15.16 6.87
N GLU A 57 -2.86 -13.84 6.84
CA GLU A 57 -3.61 -13.08 7.84
C GLU A 57 -5.05 -13.60 7.95
N ARG A 58 -5.75 -13.74 6.81
CA ARG A 58 -7.12 -14.29 6.77
C ARG A 58 -7.24 -15.75 7.19
N MET A 59 -6.13 -16.50 7.16
CA MET A 59 -6.05 -17.86 7.66
C MET A 59 -5.73 -17.94 9.16
N GLY A 60 -5.58 -16.81 9.85
CA GLY A 60 -5.23 -16.77 11.27
C GLY A 60 -3.75 -17.05 11.55
N LYS A 61 -2.86 -16.74 10.61
CA LYS A 61 -1.41 -16.90 10.73
C LYS A 61 -0.72 -15.52 10.74
N PRO A 62 -0.91 -14.70 11.79
CA PRO A 62 -0.45 -13.32 11.82
C PRO A 62 1.08 -13.18 11.77
N GLU A 63 1.82 -14.05 12.47
CA GLU A 63 3.29 -14.01 12.50
C GLU A 63 3.89 -14.33 11.12
N GLU A 64 3.38 -15.36 10.44
CA GLU A 64 3.78 -15.70 9.07
C GLU A 64 3.43 -14.55 8.11
N ALA A 65 2.24 -13.95 8.26
CA ALA A 65 1.82 -12.81 7.44
C ALA A 65 2.74 -11.60 7.63
N LEU A 66 3.10 -11.27 8.88
CA LEU A 66 4.02 -10.18 9.19
C LEU A 66 5.40 -10.41 8.57
N GLY A 67 5.94 -11.63 8.71
CA GLY A 67 7.23 -11.98 8.09
C GLY A 67 7.25 -11.73 6.58
N ILE A 68 6.18 -12.14 5.88
CA ILE A 68 6.04 -11.90 4.43
C ILE A 68 5.87 -10.42 4.10
N CYS A 69 5.14 -9.66 4.92
CA CYS A 69 5.01 -8.21 4.76
C CYS A 69 6.35 -7.47 4.91
N LEU A 70 7.18 -7.88 5.86
CA LEU A 70 8.51 -7.32 6.06
C LEU A 70 9.43 -7.64 4.88
N GLU A 71 9.38 -8.87 4.36
CA GLU A 71 10.10 -9.24 3.13
C GLU A 71 9.68 -8.36 1.94
N ALA A 72 8.36 -8.16 1.76
CA ALA A 72 7.84 -7.28 0.71
C ALA A 72 8.31 -5.82 0.88
N LYS A 73 8.35 -5.32 2.12
CA LYS A 73 8.83 -3.98 2.46
C LYS A 73 10.32 -3.81 2.11
N GLU A 74 11.16 -4.78 2.46
CA GLU A 74 12.59 -4.75 2.11
C GLU A 74 12.80 -4.73 0.60
N LEU A 75 12.01 -5.50 -0.16
CA LEU A 75 12.05 -5.45 -1.62
C LEU A 75 11.62 -4.09 -2.16
N LEU A 76 10.58 -3.45 -1.59
CA LEU A 76 10.18 -2.10 -1.98
C LEU A 76 11.28 -1.06 -1.75
N HIS A 77 12.03 -1.20 -0.66
CA HIS A 77 13.15 -0.33 -0.29
C HIS A 77 14.41 -0.58 -1.12
N SER A 78 14.57 -1.78 -1.68
CA SER A 78 15.71 -2.08 -2.55
C SER A 78 15.71 -1.18 -3.80
N ASN A 79 16.90 -0.70 -4.20
CA ASN A 79 17.07 0.12 -5.41
C ASN A 79 16.63 -0.61 -6.70
N ASN A 80 16.53 -1.93 -6.65
CA ASN A 80 16.13 -2.78 -7.77
C ASN A 80 14.61 -2.93 -7.91
N SER A 81 13.79 -2.33 -7.02
CA SER A 81 12.33 -2.38 -7.18
C SER A 81 11.91 -1.59 -8.41
N VAL A 82 11.59 -2.33 -9.48
CA VAL A 82 11.22 -1.77 -10.79
C VAL A 82 9.87 -1.03 -10.72
N HIS A 83 9.02 -1.38 -9.74
CA HIS A 83 7.68 -0.82 -9.65
C HIS A 83 7.17 -0.78 -8.20
N VAL A 84 6.86 0.41 -7.69
CA VAL A 84 6.04 0.60 -6.51
C VAL A 84 4.74 1.24 -6.96
N ASP A 85 3.63 0.52 -6.83
CA ASP A 85 2.31 1.04 -7.15
C ASP A 85 1.41 1.17 -5.92
N TYR A 86 0.37 1.98 -6.08
CA TYR A 86 -0.63 2.20 -5.06
C TYR A 86 -1.31 0.89 -4.62
N LEU A 87 -1.52 -0.04 -5.56
CA LEU A 87 -2.18 -1.31 -5.27
C LEU A 87 -1.35 -2.19 -4.33
N THR A 88 -0.03 -2.24 -4.50
CA THR A 88 0.86 -2.94 -3.58
C THR A 88 0.83 -2.31 -2.20
N LEU A 89 0.98 -0.98 -2.12
CA LEU A 89 1.02 -0.27 -0.85
C LEU A 89 -0.30 -0.39 -0.08
N SER A 90 -1.44 -0.25 -0.77
CA SER A 90 -2.77 -0.42 -0.16
C SER A 90 -3.02 -1.86 0.31
N THR A 91 -2.54 -2.87 -0.42
CA THR A 91 -2.66 -4.27 0.02
C THR A 91 -1.83 -4.53 1.27
N LEU A 92 -0.58 -4.07 1.32
CA LEU A 92 0.25 -4.16 2.52
C LEU A 92 -0.36 -3.40 3.69
N GLN A 93 -0.92 -2.22 3.45
CA GLN A 93 -1.60 -1.42 4.47
C GLN A 93 -2.77 -2.18 5.12
N ILE A 94 -3.57 -2.92 4.34
CA ILE A 94 -4.67 -3.74 4.89
C ILE A 94 -4.12 -4.75 5.90
N VAL A 95 -3.01 -5.44 5.55
CA VAL A 95 -2.41 -6.44 6.41
C VAL A 95 -1.80 -5.79 7.65
N PHE A 96 -0.98 -4.75 7.48
CA PHE A 96 -0.39 -4.01 8.60
C PHE A 96 -1.44 -3.46 9.57
N GLN A 97 -2.56 -2.94 9.05
CA GLN A 97 -3.68 -2.48 9.89
C GLN A 97 -4.29 -3.62 10.71
N ARG A 98 -4.43 -4.82 10.12
CA ARG A 98 -4.98 -5.99 10.81
C ARG A 98 -4.05 -6.56 11.88
N LEU A 99 -2.76 -6.29 11.74
CA LEU A 99 -1.71 -6.75 12.65
C LEU A 99 -1.27 -5.65 13.64
N ASP A 100 -2.02 -4.55 13.75
CA ASP A 100 -1.70 -3.41 14.63
C ASP A 100 -0.31 -2.79 14.40
N HIS A 101 0.18 -2.86 13.15
CA HIS A 101 1.48 -2.34 12.71
C HIS A 101 1.36 -1.23 11.65
N LEU A 102 0.41 -0.30 11.84
CA LEU A 102 0.11 0.77 10.87
C LEU A 102 1.33 1.65 10.56
N GLU A 103 2.24 1.82 11.50
CA GLU A 103 3.51 2.55 11.34
C GLU A 103 4.35 1.98 10.18
N LEU A 104 4.31 0.66 9.96
CA LEU A 104 5.03 0.03 8.86
C LEU A 104 4.45 0.40 7.50
N ALA A 105 3.13 0.58 7.41
CA ALA A 105 2.47 1.06 6.20
C ALA A 105 2.90 2.50 5.88
N THR A 106 2.93 3.38 6.89
CA THR A 106 3.38 4.76 6.74
C THR A 106 4.81 4.83 6.21
N LEU A 107 5.73 4.03 6.76
CA LEU A 107 7.11 3.94 6.27
C LEU A 107 7.19 3.52 4.80
N CYS A 108 6.36 2.56 4.36
CA CYS A 108 6.32 2.14 2.95
C CYS A 108 5.87 3.30 2.03
N TYR A 109 4.85 4.06 2.45
CA TYR A 109 4.36 5.22 1.69
C TYR A 109 5.34 6.40 1.69
N GLU A 110 6.02 6.67 2.81
CA GLU A 110 7.06 7.71 2.91
C GLU A 110 8.19 7.40 1.92
N HIS A 111 8.70 6.17 1.94
CA HIS A 111 9.73 5.72 1.00
C HIS A 111 9.26 5.82 -0.46
N ALA A 112 8.03 5.36 -0.76
CA ALA A 112 7.47 5.45 -2.09
C ALA A 112 7.30 6.90 -2.57
N CYS A 113 6.92 7.84 -1.68
CA CYS A 113 6.85 9.27 -1.98
C CYS A 113 8.21 9.91 -2.25
N VAL A 114 9.29 9.40 -1.66
CA VAL A 114 10.66 9.85 -1.98
C VAL A 114 11.06 9.37 -3.39
N LYS A 115 10.78 8.10 -3.71
CA LYS A 115 11.11 7.51 -5.01
C LYS A 115 10.26 8.03 -6.17
N TYR A 116 8.99 8.35 -5.90
CA TYR A 116 8.02 8.83 -6.88
C TYR A 116 7.40 10.16 -6.42
N PRO A 117 8.17 11.26 -6.39
CA PRO A 117 7.81 12.51 -5.73
C PRO A 117 6.66 13.29 -6.36
N ASN A 118 6.15 12.86 -7.52
CA ASN A 118 5.03 13.47 -8.24
C ASN A 118 3.84 12.50 -8.41
N ASN A 119 3.86 11.33 -7.78
CA ASN A 119 2.77 10.36 -7.88
C ASN A 119 1.65 10.70 -6.88
N LEU A 120 0.57 11.29 -7.39
CA LEU A 120 -0.54 11.77 -6.58
C LEU A 120 -1.27 10.64 -5.82
N GLU A 121 -1.40 9.44 -6.39
CA GLU A 121 -2.08 8.31 -5.73
C GLU A 121 -1.31 7.85 -4.49
N ILE A 122 0.01 7.78 -4.58
CA ILE A 122 0.89 7.44 -3.45
C ILE A 122 0.83 8.55 -2.38
N MET A 123 0.83 9.82 -2.79
CA MET A 123 0.70 10.94 -1.86
C MET A 123 -0.62 10.95 -1.10
N ILE A 124 -1.74 10.65 -1.76
CA ILE A 124 -3.05 10.51 -1.11
C ILE A 124 -3.03 9.35 -0.11
N GLY A 125 -2.41 8.23 -0.47
CA GLY A 125 -2.19 7.11 0.45
C GLY A 125 -1.41 7.53 1.70
N LEU A 126 -0.28 8.23 1.53
CA LEU A 126 0.54 8.73 2.62
C LEU A 126 -0.21 9.75 3.49
N PHE A 127 -0.98 10.66 2.89
CA PHE A 127 -1.80 11.61 3.63
C PHE A 127 -2.79 10.86 4.55
N ASN A 128 -3.45 9.82 4.04
CA ASN A 128 -4.36 9.00 4.84
C ASN A 128 -3.66 8.21 5.96
N CYS A 129 -2.38 7.87 5.80
CA CYS A 129 -1.56 7.32 6.88
C CYS A 129 -1.36 8.39 7.98
N TYR A 130 -0.91 9.59 7.61
CA TYR A 130 -0.72 10.67 8.58
C TYR A 130 -2.01 11.11 9.29
N VAL A 131 -3.17 11.02 8.62
CA VAL A 131 -4.49 11.24 9.24
C VAL A 131 -4.75 10.24 10.36
N ARG A 132 -4.49 8.94 10.13
CA ARG A 132 -4.68 7.89 11.13
C ARG A 132 -3.74 8.04 12.33
N GLU A 133 -2.53 8.53 12.08
CA GLU A 133 -1.50 8.75 13.12
C GLU A 133 -1.58 10.14 13.78
N CYS A 134 -2.60 10.95 13.45
CA CYS A 134 -2.72 12.33 13.96
C CYS A 134 -1.47 13.20 13.72
N SER A 135 -0.69 12.89 12.68
CA SER A 135 0.53 13.61 12.32
C SER A 135 0.20 14.90 11.56
N TYR A 136 -0.48 15.84 12.22
CA TYR A 136 -1.12 16.99 11.57
C TYR A 136 -0.15 17.94 10.85
N VAL A 137 1.07 18.10 11.36
CA VAL A 137 2.12 18.88 10.68
C VAL A 137 2.51 18.21 9.35
N LYS A 138 2.70 16.89 9.35
CA LYS A 138 3.01 16.14 8.12
C LYS A 138 1.83 16.13 7.14
N GLN A 139 0.58 16.05 7.63
CA GLN A 139 -0.63 16.18 6.82
C GLN A 139 -0.66 17.52 6.07
N GLN A 140 -0.45 18.64 6.78
CA GLN A 140 -0.40 19.97 6.18
C GLN A 140 0.68 20.06 5.11
N GLN A 141 1.92 19.67 5.43
CA GLN A 141 3.05 19.75 4.51
C GLN A 141 2.80 18.98 3.22
N LEU A 142 2.27 17.75 3.33
CA LEU A 142 1.98 16.91 2.18
C LEU A 142 0.80 17.44 1.35
N ALA A 143 -0.26 17.92 2.00
CA ALA A 143 -1.41 18.54 1.33
C ALA A 143 -0.99 19.78 0.52
N MET A 144 -0.15 20.64 1.09
CA MET A 144 0.42 21.78 0.35
C MET A 144 1.30 21.34 -0.82
N LYS A 145 2.06 20.25 -0.68
CA LYS A 145 2.84 19.67 -1.78
C LYS A 145 1.93 19.19 -2.92
N MET A 146 0.85 18.47 -2.61
CA MET A 146 -0.14 18.03 -3.60
C MET A 146 -0.84 19.22 -4.28
N TYR A 147 -1.24 20.25 -3.53
CA TYR A 147 -1.83 21.46 -4.11
C TYR A 147 -0.88 22.15 -5.09
N LYS A 148 0.40 22.32 -4.71
CA LYS A 148 1.42 22.91 -5.62
C LYS A 148 1.65 22.07 -6.88
N LEU A 149 1.47 20.75 -6.80
CA LEU A 149 1.73 19.83 -7.91
C LEU A 149 0.62 19.89 -8.98
N VAL A 150 -0.65 19.93 -8.58
CA VAL A 150 -1.78 19.82 -9.52
C VAL A 150 -2.77 20.97 -9.49
N GLY A 151 -2.65 21.90 -8.53
CA GLY A 151 -3.49 23.11 -8.45
C GLY A 151 -4.95 22.87 -8.01
N GLU A 152 -5.31 21.66 -7.57
CA GLU A 152 -6.69 21.35 -7.19
C GLU A 152 -7.03 21.85 -5.78
N GLU A 153 -8.07 22.67 -5.67
CA GLU A 153 -8.50 23.32 -4.42
C GLU A 153 -8.76 22.36 -3.26
N ARG A 154 -9.18 21.11 -3.53
CA ARG A 154 -9.40 20.10 -2.49
C ARG A 154 -8.17 19.88 -1.61
N PHE A 155 -6.96 19.94 -2.17
CA PHE A 155 -5.72 19.74 -1.41
C PHE A 155 -5.37 20.96 -0.55
N LEU A 156 -5.77 22.15 -0.98
CA LEU A 156 -5.66 23.35 -0.16
C LEU A 156 -6.58 23.25 1.07
N LEU A 157 -7.82 22.80 0.87
CA LEU A 157 -8.75 22.57 1.97
C LEU A 157 -8.21 21.52 2.96
N TRP A 158 -7.60 20.44 2.47
CA TRP A 158 -6.95 19.45 3.34
C TRP A 158 -5.83 20.07 4.18
N ALA A 159 -5.03 20.98 3.62
CA ALA A 159 -4.00 21.69 4.37
C ALA A 159 -4.61 22.60 5.45
N VAL A 160 -5.67 23.34 5.12
CA VAL A 160 -6.39 24.20 6.10
C VAL A 160 -6.97 23.37 7.25
N CYS A 161 -7.64 22.25 6.95
CA CYS A 161 -8.14 21.34 7.98
C CYS A 161 -7.02 20.78 8.86
N SER A 162 -5.88 20.43 8.26
CA SER A 162 -4.70 19.95 9.00
C SER A 162 -4.14 21.01 9.95
N ILE A 163 -4.11 22.28 9.54
CA ILE A 163 -3.68 23.41 10.40
C ILE A 163 -4.66 23.60 11.56
N GLN A 164 -5.97 23.56 11.28
CA GLN A 164 -6.98 23.67 12.34
C GLN A 164 -6.82 22.57 13.39
N LEU A 165 -6.57 21.33 12.96
CA LEU A 165 -6.36 20.20 13.86
C LEU A 165 -5.13 20.38 14.75
N GLN A 166 -4.03 20.97 14.24
CA GLN A 166 -2.83 21.25 15.06
C GLN A 166 -3.11 22.17 16.25
N VAL A 167 -4.08 23.07 16.12
CA VAL A 167 -4.41 24.07 17.16
C VAL A 167 -5.42 23.52 18.17
N VAL A 168 -6.26 22.58 17.74
CA VAL A 168 -7.40 22.07 18.54
C VAL A 168 -7.09 20.76 19.27
N SER A 169 -6.08 19.99 18.82
CA SER A 169 -5.65 18.73 19.42
C SER A 169 -4.66 18.91 20.56
#